data_AF-A0A7G2LS13-F1
#
_entry.id   AF-A0A7G2LS13-F1
#
_cell.length_a   1.000
_cell.length_b   1.000
_cell.length_c   1.000
_cell.angle_alpha   90.00
_cell.angle_beta   90.00
_cell.angle_gamma   90.00
#
_symmetry.space_group_name_H-M   'P 1'
#
loop_
_entity.id
_entity.type
_entity.pdbx_description
1 polymer ?
#
loop_
_entity_poly.entity_id
_entity_poly.type
_entity_poly.pdbx_seq_one_letter_code
_entity_poly.pdbx_strand_id
1 'polypeptide(L)'
;MIHATALFTHALNMLFHAPATTLRVILPAVFWVMGAAAVAGVLAGDALGAMDQVIDRAAPPPTDQLLILIACGLAGILGYALMAVLWHRHVLLDRDTTGAEVRPGARLFWSYVWRAIVLGFAQFLAAIPIGIAMLLVGGLTGSSPVALLLIGLVAGVAFLWLALRLSLVLPAAAMGHVMAVSESWRATEPLSRTLWALAVLLAVVNTLLGVIAGMLLPADPGLRLMLDSVLYLIEGLVFVSMLTTLYGHLIEGRELG
;
A
#
# COMPACT_ATOMS: atom_id res chain seq x y z
N MET A 1 13.58 -10.80 -22.59
CA MET A 1 12.20 -10.61 -22.07
C MET A 1 12.29 -10.51 -20.56
N ILE A 2 11.74 -9.48 -19.94
CA ILE A 2 11.80 -9.32 -18.48
C ILE A 2 10.70 -10.17 -17.84
N HIS A 3 11.10 -11.09 -16.98
CA HIS A 3 10.17 -11.94 -16.23
C HIS A 3 9.69 -11.23 -14.96
N ALA A 4 8.44 -11.47 -14.56
CA ALA A 4 7.86 -10.85 -13.36
C ALA A 4 8.63 -11.22 -12.09
N THR A 5 9.20 -12.42 -12.06
CA THR A 5 10.08 -12.90 -11.00
C THR A 5 11.35 -12.09 -10.89
N ALA A 6 11.93 -11.61 -12.00
CA ALA A 6 13.13 -10.76 -11.95
C ALA A 6 12.83 -9.40 -11.27
N LEU A 7 11.71 -8.76 -11.65
CA LEU A 7 11.26 -7.51 -11.02
C LEU A 7 10.98 -7.71 -9.52
N PHE A 8 10.28 -8.79 -9.17
CA PHE A 8 9.95 -9.10 -7.79
C PHE A 8 11.20 -9.43 -6.95
N THR A 9 12.08 -10.30 -7.46
CA THR A 9 13.33 -10.65 -6.79
C THR A 9 14.24 -9.44 -6.63
N HIS A 10 14.35 -8.59 -7.64
CA HIS A 10 15.12 -7.35 -7.53
C HIS A 10 14.53 -6.41 -6.45
N ALA A 11 13.20 -6.24 -6.44
CA ALA A 11 12.51 -5.43 -5.43
C ALA A 11 12.72 -5.97 -4.00
N LEU A 12 12.65 -7.28 -3.81
CA LEU A 12 12.93 -7.90 -2.51
C LEU A 12 14.41 -7.83 -2.14
N ASN A 13 15.30 -8.03 -3.11
CA ASN A 13 16.75 -7.93 -2.87
C ASN A 13 17.11 -6.54 -2.34
N MET A 14 16.53 -5.46 -2.88
CA MET A 14 16.76 -4.11 -2.34
C MET A 14 16.42 -4.00 -0.84
N LEU A 15 15.38 -4.69 -0.37
CA LEU A 15 14.96 -4.68 1.03
C LEU A 15 15.89 -5.50 1.92
N PHE A 16 16.31 -6.68 1.46
CA PHE A 16 17.06 -7.65 2.25
C PHE A 16 18.58 -7.56 2.13
N HIS A 17 19.11 -6.84 1.13
CA HIS A 17 20.58 -6.71 0.97
C HIS A 17 21.21 -5.84 2.06
N ALA A 18 20.45 -4.88 2.61
CA ALA A 18 20.89 -3.99 3.68
C ALA A 18 19.75 -3.66 4.66
N PRO A 19 19.25 -4.64 5.44
CA PRO A 19 18.03 -4.49 6.25
C PRO A 19 18.18 -3.41 7.33
N ALA A 20 19.38 -3.22 7.87
CA ALA A 20 19.66 -2.16 8.83
C ALA A 20 19.52 -0.76 8.20
N THR A 21 19.95 -0.59 6.95
CA THR A 21 19.80 0.66 6.20
C THR A 21 18.34 0.89 5.87
N THR A 22 17.64 -0.12 5.35
CA THR A 22 16.19 -0.08 5.07
C THR A 22 15.43 0.37 6.31
N LEU A 23 15.64 -0.30 7.45
CA LEU A 23 14.98 0.03 8.70
C LEU A 23 15.30 1.46 9.13
N ARG A 24 16.57 1.88 9.11
CA ARG A 24 16.98 3.24 9.51
C ARG A 24 16.32 4.32 8.66
N VAL A 25 16.14 4.08 7.36
CA VAL A 25 15.50 5.02 6.44
C VAL A 25 14.01 5.16 6.74
N ILE A 26 13.30 4.05 6.93
CA ILE A 26 11.85 4.07 7.16
C ILE A 26 11.46 4.32 8.63
N LEU A 27 12.40 4.23 9.56
CA LEU A 27 12.17 4.32 11.01
C LEU A 27 11.30 5.51 11.43
N PRO A 28 11.50 6.75 10.91
CA PRO A 28 10.64 7.88 11.28
C PRO A 28 9.17 7.65 10.91
N ALA A 29 8.93 7.05 9.74
CA ALA A 29 7.59 6.75 9.28
C ALA A 29 6.96 5.59 10.06
N VAL A 30 7.74 4.55 10.39
CA VAL A 30 7.30 3.44 11.24
C VAL A 30 6.87 3.96 12.61
N PHE A 31 7.67 4.81 13.26
CA PHE A 31 7.30 5.40 14.55
C PHE A 31 6.01 6.22 14.46
N TRP A 32 5.81 6.95 13.36
CA TRP A 32 4.58 7.72 13.15
C TRP A 32 3.37 6.79 13.03
N VAL A 33 3.41 5.81 12.12
CA VAL A 33 2.31 4.87 11.90
C VAL A 33 1.99 4.09 13.17
N MET A 34 3.01 3.54 13.84
CA MET A 34 2.83 2.79 15.07
C MET A 34 2.35 3.65 16.23
N GLY A 35 2.83 4.90 16.32
CA GLY A 35 2.34 5.87 17.31
C GLY A 35 0.86 6.20 17.11
N ALA A 36 0.44 6.43 15.86
CA ALA A 36 -0.96 6.66 15.52
C ALA A 36 -1.85 5.45 15.85
N ALA A 37 -1.39 4.24 15.51
CA ALA A 37 -2.08 2.98 15.81
C ALA A 37 -2.18 2.73 17.32
N ALA A 38 -1.11 2.99 18.09
CA ALA A 38 -1.11 2.84 19.54
C ALA A 38 -2.07 3.83 20.21
N VAL A 39 -2.06 5.11 19.79
CA VAL A 39 -3.00 6.12 20.30
C VAL A 39 -4.45 5.73 20.00
N ALA A 40 -4.74 5.27 18.78
CA ALA A 40 -6.07 4.77 18.41
C ALA A 40 -6.48 3.56 19.25
N GLY A 41 -5.59 2.58 19.43
CA GLY A 41 -5.86 1.38 20.22
C GLY A 41 -6.17 1.67 21.69
N VAL A 42 -5.49 2.67 22.28
CA VAL A 42 -5.69 3.03 23.70
C VAL A 42 -6.90 3.96 23.89
N LEU A 43 -7.09 4.95 23.01
CA LEU A 43 -8.08 6.01 23.21
C LEU A 43 -9.41 5.77 22.48
N ALA A 44 -9.46 4.82 21.54
CA ALA A 44 -10.65 4.53 20.74
C ALA A 44 -10.97 3.02 20.69
N GLY A 45 -10.63 2.29 21.76
CA GLY A 45 -10.84 0.84 21.86
C GLY A 45 -12.31 0.42 21.70
N ASP A 46 -13.26 1.17 22.27
CA ASP A 46 -14.69 0.84 22.16
C ASP A 46 -15.18 1.06 20.73
N ALA A 47 -14.73 2.13 20.07
CA ALA A 47 -15.06 2.38 18.67
C ALA A 47 -14.47 1.30 17.75
N LEU A 48 -13.23 0.85 18.00
CA LEU A 48 -12.63 -0.29 17.27
C LEU A 48 -13.42 -1.58 17.50
N GLY A 49 -13.81 -1.86 18.74
CA GLY A 49 -14.64 -3.03 19.07
C GLY A 49 -16.01 -2.98 18.42
N ALA A 50 -16.64 -1.80 18.34
CA ALA A 50 -17.91 -1.61 17.65
C ALA A 50 -17.81 -1.86 16.13
N MET A 51 -16.66 -1.58 15.51
CA MET A 51 -16.43 -1.85 14.08
C MET A 51 -16.24 -3.35 13.77
N ASP A 52 -15.77 -4.16 14.72
CA ASP A 52 -15.62 -5.62 14.56
C ASP A 52 -16.95 -6.38 14.73
N GLN A 53 -17.97 -5.71 15.27
CA GLN A 53 -19.30 -6.29 15.43
C GLN A 53 -20.07 -6.35 14.12
N VAL A 54 -20.85 -7.41 13.94
CA VAL A 54 -21.81 -7.53 12.84
C VAL A 54 -22.79 -6.35 12.90
N ILE A 55 -22.96 -5.65 11.78
CA ILE A 55 -23.73 -4.40 11.63
C ILE A 55 -25.11 -4.47 12.32
N ASP A 56 -25.77 -5.62 12.28
CA ASP A 56 -27.11 -5.82 12.86
C ASP A 56 -27.16 -5.84 14.39
N ARG A 57 -26.00 -5.86 15.07
CA ARG A 57 -25.88 -5.86 16.55
C ARG A 57 -24.93 -4.79 17.09
N ALA A 58 -24.37 -3.96 16.22
CA ALA A 58 -23.40 -2.95 16.61
C ALA A 58 -24.11 -1.75 17.27
N ALA A 59 -23.79 -1.47 18.53
CA ALA A 59 -24.08 -0.16 19.10
C ALA A 59 -23.26 0.90 18.35
N PRO A 60 -23.82 2.10 18.07
CA PRO A 60 -23.07 3.15 17.40
C PRO A 60 -21.83 3.52 18.24
N PRO A 61 -20.64 3.67 17.61
CA PRO A 61 -19.43 4.00 18.34
C PRO A 61 -19.54 5.39 18.99
N PRO A 62 -18.90 5.62 20.15
CA PRO A 62 -18.83 6.93 20.75
C PRO A 62 -18.25 7.96 19.77
N THR A 63 -18.91 9.12 19.64
CA THR A 63 -18.56 10.13 18.62
C THR A 63 -17.16 10.71 18.82
N ASP A 64 -16.73 10.88 20.06
CA ASP A 64 -15.40 11.33 20.44
C ASP A 64 -14.33 10.32 20.02
N GLN A 65 -14.55 9.02 20.27
CA GLN A 65 -13.64 7.96 19.84
C GLN A 65 -13.60 7.82 18.32
N LEU A 66 -14.73 8.04 17.62
CA LEU A 66 -14.76 8.09 16.16
C LEU A 66 -13.89 9.21 15.59
N LEU A 67 -13.92 10.41 16.19
CA LEU A 67 -13.06 11.52 15.78
C LEU A 67 -11.57 11.19 16.01
N ILE A 68 -11.25 10.49 17.10
CA ILE A 68 -9.90 9.99 17.37
C ILE A 68 -9.47 9.00 16.29
N LEU A 69 -10.32 8.04 15.91
CA LEU A 69 -10.01 7.08 14.83
C LEU A 69 -9.77 7.77 13.50
N ILE A 70 -10.58 8.77 13.15
CA ILE A 70 -10.39 9.54 11.92
C ILE A 70 -9.06 10.28 11.97
N ALA A 71 -8.75 10.97 13.07
CA ALA A 71 -7.50 11.72 13.22
C ALA A 71 -6.27 10.80 13.19
N CYS A 72 -6.29 9.68 13.90
CA CYS A 72 -5.22 8.68 13.91
C CYS A 72 -5.09 7.96 12.56
N GLY A 73 -6.20 7.66 11.89
CA GLY A 73 -6.20 7.07 10.54
C GLY A 73 -5.56 8.01 9.52
N LEU A 74 -5.91 9.29 9.55
CA LEU A 74 -5.25 10.32 8.73
C LEU A 74 -3.76 10.43 9.06
N ALA A 75 -3.39 10.46 10.34
CA ALA A 75 -2.00 10.48 10.76
C ALA A 75 -1.23 9.23 10.27
N GLY A 76 -1.85 8.06 10.31
CA GLY A 76 -1.31 6.81 9.77
C GLY A 76 -1.07 6.90 8.27
N ILE A 77 -2.05 7.35 7.49
CA ILE A 77 -1.94 7.54 6.03
C ILE A 77 -0.78 8.49 5.69
N LEU A 78 -0.63 9.59 6.44
CA LEU A 78 0.49 10.51 6.27
C LEU A 78 1.83 9.87 6.62
N GLY A 79 1.88 9.03 7.65
CA GLY A 79 3.05 8.20 7.98
C GLY A 79 3.42 7.24 6.85
N TYR A 80 2.45 6.56 6.24
CA TYR A 80 2.67 5.72 5.05
C TYR A 80 3.18 6.51 3.85
N ALA A 81 2.62 7.68 3.59
CA ALA A 81 3.12 8.57 2.54
C ALA A 81 4.58 8.96 2.80
N LEU A 82 4.94 9.25 4.06
CA LEU A 82 6.32 9.55 4.43
C LEU A 82 7.23 8.34 4.21
N MET A 83 6.80 7.13 4.61
CA MET A 83 7.54 5.89 4.36
C MET A 83 7.85 5.73 2.87
N ALA A 84 6.84 5.88 2.02
CA ALA A 84 6.97 5.71 0.59
C ALA A 84 7.92 6.75 -0.02
N VAL A 85 7.80 8.03 0.36
CA VAL A 85 8.69 9.09 -0.12
C VAL A 85 10.14 8.84 0.29
N LEU A 86 10.38 8.50 1.56
CA LEU A 86 11.73 8.22 2.06
C LEU A 86 12.36 7.04 1.31
N TRP A 87 11.59 5.98 1.08
CA TRP A 87 12.07 4.80 0.36
C TRP A 87 12.35 5.09 -1.11
N HIS A 88 11.41 5.73 -1.83
CA HIS A 88 11.60 6.12 -3.23
C HIS A 88 12.88 6.96 -3.40
N ARG A 89 13.06 7.98 -2.55
CA ARG A 89 14.25 8.84 -2.61
C ARG A 89 15.52 8.09 -2.26
N HIS A 90 15.49 7.23 -1.23
CA HIS A 90 16.67 6.47 -0.85
C HIS A 90 17.19 5.53 -1.95
N VAL A 91 16.28 4.91 -2.71
CA VAL A 91 16.63 3.97 -3.76
C VAL A 91 16.97 4.68 -5.08
N LEU A 92 16.27 5.77 -5.41
CA LEU A 92 16.45 6.48 -6.68
C LEU A 92 17.52 7.57 -6.63
N LEU A 93 17.85 8.14 -5.47
CA LEU A 93 18.99 9.05 -5.38
C LEU A 93 20.30 8.26 -5.45
N ASP A 94 21.31 8.84 -6.10
CA ASP A 94 22.63 8.22 -6.21
C ASP A 94 23.27 8.03 -4.83
N ARG A 95 24.13 7.01 -4.70
CA ARG A 95 24.73 6.63 -3.40
C ARG A 95 25.61 7.72 -2.78
N ASP A 96 26.04 8.68 -3.58
CA ASP A 96 26.87 9.82 -3.15
C ASP A 96 26.04 10.99 -2.60
N THR A 97 24.71 10.92 -2.67
CA THR A 97 23.82 11.97 -2.18
C THR A 97 23.80 12.02 -0.65
N THR A 98 23.88 13.22 -0.09
CA THR A 98 23.93 13.42 1.36
C THR A 98 22.59 13.07 2.02
N GLY A 99 22.60 12.65 3.30
CA GLY A 99 21.37 12.28 4.03
C GLY A 99 20.32 13.40 4.15
N ALA A 100 20.69 14.65 3.89
CA ALA A 100 19.76 15.78 3.81
C ALA A 100 18.87 15.72 2.57
N GLU A 101 19.36 15.19 1.45
CA GLU A 101 18.59 15.07 0.21
C GLU A 101 17.57 13.94 0.30
N VAL A 102 17.83 12.89 1.08
CA VAL A 102 16.84 11.81 1.29
C VAL A 102 15.59 12.32 2.00
N ARG A 103 15.73 13.31 2.90
CA ARG A 103 14.60 13.89 3.64
C ARG A 103 13.82 14.86 2.74
N PRO A 104 12.52 14.64 2.50
CA PRO A 104 11.75 15.53 1.67
C PRO A 104 11.53 16.87 2.37
N GLY A 105 11.66 17.98 1.64
CA GLY A 105 11.14 19.26 2.09
C GLY A 105 9.60 19.24 2.15
N ALA A 106 9.00 20.10 2.99
CA ALA A 106 7.55 20.12 3.22
C ALA A 106 6.73 20.26 1.92
N ARG A 107 7.17 21.10 0.99
CA ARG A 107 6.52 21.28 -0.33
C ARG A 107 6.51 20.00 -1.15
N LEU A 108 7.60 19.24 -1.14
CA LEU A 108 7.72 17.99 -1.88
C LEU A 108 6.81 16.91 -1.28
N PHE A 109 6.82 16.79 0.05
CA PHE A 109 5.94 15.86 0.76
C PHE A 109 4.47 16.14 0.45
N TRP A 110 4.03 17.40 0.49
CA TRP A 110 2.63 17.73 0.19
C TRP A 110 2.27 17.59 -1.28
N SER A 111 3.22 17.83 -2.19
CA SER A 111 3.04 17.49 -3.61
C SER A 111 2.86 15.98 -3.79
N TYR A 112 3.61 15.15 -3.08
CA TYR A 112 3.46 13.69 -3.11
C TYR A 112 2.09 13.27 -2.58
N VAL A 113 1.69 13.77 -1.41
CA VAL A 113 0.38 13.48 -0.80
C VAL A 113 -0.75 13.86 -1.75
N TRP A 114 -0.69 15.04 -2.39
CA TRP A 114 -1.67 15.45 -3.38
C TRP A 114 -1.77 14.46 -4.55
N ARG A 115 -0.63 13.98 -5.07
CA ARG A 115 -0.65 12.98 -6.15
C ARG A 115 -1.16 11.62 -5.69
N ALA A 116 -0.88 11.23 -4.45
CA ALA A 116 -1.45 10.02 -3.87
C ALA A 116 -2.98 10.12 -3.74
N ILE A 117 -3.52 11.29 -3.39
CA ILE A 117 -4.98 11.54 -3.37
C ILE A 117 -5.57 11.45 -4.79
N VAL A 118 -4.98 12.15 -5.77
CA VAL A 118 -5.44 12.11 -7.17
C VAL A 118 -5.40 10.69 -7.72
N LEU A 119 -4.32 9.95 -7.46
CA LEU A 119 -4.17 8.56 -7.84
C LEU A 119 -5.19 7.66 -7.13
N GLY A 120 -5.40 7.86 -5.83
CA GLY A 120 -6.41 7.13 -5.04
C GLY A 120 -7.81 7.33 -5.59
N PHE A 121 -8.15 8.55 -6.01
CA PHE A 121 -9.42 8.84 -6.67
C PHE A 121 -9.52 8.15 -8.05
N ALA A 122 -8.47 8.25 -8.88
CA ALA A 122 -8.45 7.56 -10.18
C ALA A 122 -8.60 6.03 -10.03
N GLN A 123 -7.89 5.45 -9.05
CA GLN A 123 -7.98 4.03 -8.70
C GLN A 123 -9.38 3.67 -8.18
N PHE A 124 -9.99 4.49 -7.33
CA PHE A 124 -11.35 4.29 -6.85
C PHE A 124 -12.37 4.25 -7.99
N LEU A 125 -12.32 5.22 -8.92
CA LEU A 125 -13.20 5.26 -10.09
C LEU A 125 -13.05 4.01 -10.95
N ALA A 126 -11.82 3.58 -11.19
CA ALA A 126 -11.52 2.41 -12.00
C ALA A 126 -11.78 1.08 -11.26
N ALA A 127 -11.94 1.10 -9.93
CA ALA A 127 -12.37 -0.04 -9.13
C ALA A 127 -13.90 -0.24 -9.09
N ILE A 128 -14.70 0.77 -9.43
CA ILE A 128 -16.18 0.67 -9.45
C ILE A 128 -16.67 -0.51 -10.31
N PRO A 129 -16.20 -0.73 -11.55
CA PRO A 129 -16.63 -1.87 -12.35
C PRO A 129 -16.29 -3.21 -11.70
N ILE A 130 -15.15 -3.29 -10.99
CA ILE A 130 -14.73 -4.49 -10.25
C ILE A 130 -15.74 -4.75 -9.12
N GLY A 131 -16.07 -3.71 -8.33
CA GLY A 131 -17.03 -3.82 -7.23
C GLY A 131 -18.43 -4.22 -7.70
N ILE A 132 -18.91 -3.65 -8.82
CA ILE A 132 -20.20 -4.03 -9.43
C ILE A 132 -20.17 -5.49 -9.88
N ALA A 133 -19.11 -5.92 -10.57
CA ALA A 133 -18.95 -7.31 -10.99
C ALA A 133 -18.94 -8.27 -9.79
N MET A 134 -18.26 -7.92 -8.70
CA MET A 134 -18.24 -8.71 -7.47
C MET A 134 -19.63 -8.83 -6.84
N LEU A 135 -20.38 -7.72 -6.78
CA LEU A 135 -21.74 -7.72 -6.23
C LEU A 135 -22.66 -8.65 -7.04
N LEU A 136 -22.59 -8.56 -8.37
CA LEU A 136 -23.38 -9.41 -9.27
C LEU A 136 -23.02 -10.88 -9.13
N VAL A 137 -21.72 -11.21 -9.16
CA VAL A 137 -21.25 -12.60 -9.03
C VAL A 137 -21.58 -13.16 -7.65
N GLY A 138 -21.37 -12.40 -6.58
CA GLY A 138 -21.70 -12.80 -5.20
C GLY A 138 -23.19 -13.09 -5.01
N GLY A 139 -24.06 -12.31 -5.66
CA GLY A 139 -25.50 -12.57 -5.66
C GLY A 139 -25.90 -13.87 -6.37
N LEU A 140 -25.10 -14.33 -7.34
CA LEU A 140 -25.36 -15.56 -8.11
C LEU A 140 -24.75 -16.82 -7.45
N THR A 141 -23.57 -16.69 -6.84
CA THR A 141 -22.84 -17.82 -6.24
C THR A 141 -23.23 -18.11 -4.80
N GLY A 142 -24.00 -17.22 -4.18
CA GLY A 142 -24.32 -17.26 -2.75
C GLY A 142 -23.12 -16.89 -1.86
N SER A 143 -23.32 -16.97 -0.55
CA SER A 143 -22.40 -16.51 0.50
C SER A 143 -21.42 -17.60 0.99
N SER A 144 -21.01 -18.52 0.11
CA SER A 144 -19.98 -19.53 0.41
C SER A 144 -18.65 -18.84 0.77
N PRO A 145 -18.01 -19.15 1.91
CA PRO A 145 -16.72 -18.56 2.27
C PRO A 145 -15.62 -18.78 1.21
N VAL A 146 -15.63 -19.94 0.55
CA VAL A 146 -14.69 -20.25 -0.54
C VAL A 146 -14.99 -19.40 -1.77
N ALA A 147 -16.26 -19.20 -2.11
CA ALA A 147 -16.65 -18.35 -3.23
C ALA A 147 -16.24 -16.89 -2.98
N LEU A 148 -16.49 -16.37 -1.77
CA LEU A 148 -16.09 -15.01 -1.38
C LEU A 148 -14.58 -14.82 -1.44
N LEU A 149 -13.80 -15.81 -1.01
CA LEU A 149 -12.33 -15.77 -1.09
C LEU A 149 -11.86 -15.73 -2.55
N LEU A 150 -12.41 -16.57 -3.42
CA LEU A 150 -12.04 -16.59 -4.84
C LEU A 150 -12.42 -15.30 -5.57
N ILE A 151 -13.62 -14.76 -5.30
CA ILE A 151 -14.08 -13.47 -5.84
C ILE A 151 -13.15 -12.35 -5.35
N GLY A 152 -12.82 -12.33 -4.04
CA GLY A 152 -11.90 -11.38 -3.44
C GLY A 152 -10.50 -11.46 -4.06
N LEU A 153 -9.98 -12.66 -4.30
CA LEU A 153 -8.68 -12.86 -4.94
C LEU A 153 -8.67 -12.29 -6.36
N VAL A 154 -9.67 -12.63 -7.19
CA VAL A 154 -9.77 -12.11 -8.58
C VAL A 154 -9.87 -10.59 -8.60
N ALA A 155 -10.68 -10.03 -7.71
CA ALA A 155 -10.80 -8.57 -7.56
C ALA A 155 -9.49 -7.93 -7.10
N GLY A 156 -8.78 -8.57 -6.16
CA GLY A 156 -7.46 -8.15 -5.69
C GLY A 156 -6.42 -8.12 -6.79
N VAL A 157 -6.39 -9.14 -7.67
CA VAL A 157 -5.52 -9.15 -8.85
C VAL A 157 -5.82 -7.99 -9.78
N ALA A 158 -7.11 -7.79 -10.13
CA ALA A 158 -7.52 -6.70 -11.01
C ALA A 158 -7.15 -5.32 -10.43
N PHE A 159 -7.40 -5.13 -9.13
CA PHE A 159 -7.07 -3.91 -8.40
C PHE A 159 -5.57 -3.65 -8.36
N LEU A 160 -4.76 -4.65 -8.00
CA LEU A 160 -3.30 -4.53 -7.91
C LEU A 160 -2.66 -4.31 -9.28
N TRP A 161 -3.17 -4.95 -10.33
CA TRP A 161 -2.69 -4.72 -11.68
C TRP A 161 -2.90 -3.26 -12.11
N LEU A 162 -4.11 -2.73 -11.86
CA LEU A 162 -4.40 -1.33 -12.11
C LEU A 162 -3.50 -0.43 -11.27
N ALA A 163 -3.35 -0.73 -9.98
CA ALA A 163 -2.51 0.05 -9.08
C ALA A 163 -1.05 0.11 -9.58
N LEU A 164 -0.47 -1.02 -9.96
CA LEU A 164 0.90 -1.08 -10.52
C LEU A 164 1.06 -0.24 -11.79
N ARG A 165 0.02 -0.17 -12.63
CA ARG A 165 0.06 0.62 -13.88
C ARG A 165 -0.09 2.11 -13.68
N LEU A 166 -0.89 2.54 -12.70
CA LEU A 166 -1.18 3.95 -12.45
C LEU A 166 -0.17 4.61 -11.49
N SER A 167 0.54 3.82 -10.67
CA SER A 167 1.28 4.35 -9.53
C SER A 167 2.71 4.83 -9.83
N LEU A 168 3.22 4.82 -11.08
CA LEU A 168 4.53 5.43 -11.38
C LEU A 168 4.55 6.95 -11.12
N VAL A 169 3.37 7.56 -11.01
CA VAL A 169 3.20 8.96 -10.60
C VAL A 169 3.78 9.24 -9.21
N LEU A 170 3.78 8.24 -8.31
CA LEU A 170 4.27 8.37 -6.94
C LEU A 170 5.80 8.49 -6.85
N PRO A 171 6.62 7.57 -7.39
CA PRO A 171 8.08 7.74 -7.42
C PRO A 171 8.48 9.00 -8.21
N ALA A 172 7.78 9.34 -9.30
CA ALA A 172 8.00 10.61 -10.00
C ALA A 172 7.81 11.81 -9.06
N ALA A 173 6.72 11.83 -8.28
CA ALA A 173 6.45 12.89 -7.30
C ALA A 173 7.50 12.94 -6.18
N ALA A 174 7.96 11.78 -5.69
CA ALA A 174 8.99 11.70 -4.67
C ALA A 174 10.36 12.23 -5.16
N MET A 175 10.61 12.16 -6.47
CA MET A 175 11.78 12.75 -7.13
C MET A 175 11.56 14.21 -7.56
N GLY A 176 10.35 14.77 -7.37
CA GLY A 176 10.02 16.15 -7.73
C GLY A 176 9.66 16.35 -9.21
N HIS A 177 9.56 15.27 -9.99
CA HIS A 177 9.11 15.31 -11.38
C HIS A 177 7.59 15.31 -11.46
N VAL A 178 7.02 15.89 -12.52
CA VAL A 178 5.57 15.83 -12.81
C VAL A 178 5.30 14.70 -13.78
N MET A 179 4.35 13.83 -13.42
CA MET A 179 3.88 12.74 -14.25
C MET A 179 2.36 12.63 -14.13
N ALA A 180 1.67 12.57 -15.26
CA ALA A 180 0.22 12.35 -15.30
C ALA A 180 -0.11 10.85 -15.20
N VAL A 181 -1.31 10.53 -14.70
CA VAL A 181 -1.78 9.13 -14.59
C VAL A 181 -1.82 8.43 -15.96
N SER A 182 -2.18 9.14 -17.02
CA SER A 182 -2.16 8.64 -18.40
C SER A 182 -0.74 8.34 -18.90
N GLU A 183 0.26 9.09 -18.45
CA GLU A 183 1.65 8.85 -18.80
C GLU A 183 2.16 7.58 -18.10
N SER A 184 1.82 7.39 -16.81
CA SER A 184 2.11 6.14 -16.09
C SER A 184 1.52 4.92 -16.80
N TRP A 185 0.26 5.03 -17.27
CA TRP A 185 -0.38 3.96 -18.02
C TRP A 185 0.38 3.63 -19.32
N ARG A 186 0.74 4.63 -20.12
CA ARG A 186 1.50 4.43 -21.37
C ARG A 186 2.90 3.86 -21.11
N ALA A 187 3.60 4.38 -20.10
CA ALA A 187 4.93 3.91 -19.73
C ALA A 187 4.94 2.43 -19.30
N THR A 188 3.86 1.96 -18.68
CA THR A 188 3.73 0.56 -18.21
C THR A 188 3.15 -0.40 -19.26
N GLU A 189 2.75 0.09 -20.43
CA GLU A 189 2.15 -0.74 -21.50
C GLU A 189 3.05 -1.90 -21.97
N PRO A 190 4.37 -1.70 -22.20
CA PRO A 190 5.25 -2.79 -22.66
C PRO A 190 5.38 -3.93 -21.66
N LEU A 191 5.17 -3.67 -20.37
CA LEU A 191 5.24 -4.66 -19.29
C LEU A 191 3.87 -5.08 -18.76
N SER A 192 2.77 -4.70 -19.40
CA SER A 192 1.40 -4.95 -18.92
C SER A 192 1.11 -6.42 -18.55
N ARG A 193 1.60 -7.38 -19.34
CA ARG A 193 1.50 -8.83 -19.05
C ARG A 193 2.35 -9.25 -17.85
N THR A 194 3.56 -8.72 -17.74
CA THR A 194 4.46 -8.95 -16.62
C THR A 194 3.87 -8.39 -15.33
N LEU A 195 3.26 -7.21 -15.38
CA LEU A 195 2.54 -6.60 -14.27
C LEU A 195 1.30 -7.41 -13.87
N TRP A 196 0.63 -8.09 -14.81
CA TRP A 196 -0.48 -9.00 -14.49
C TRP A 196 0.00 -10.18 -13.64
N ALA A 197 1.09 -10.84 -14.07
CA ALA A 197 1.70 -11.92 -13.29
C ALA A 197 2.18 -11.44 -11.90
N LEU A 198 2.73 -10.23 -11.82
CA LEU A 198 3.13 -9.61 -10.56
C LEU A 198 1.92 -9.34 -9.66
N ALA A 199 0.82 -8.82 -10.22
CA ALA A 199 -0.42 -8.59 -9.47
C ALA A 199 -1.02 -9.90 -8.94
N VAL A 200 -0.96 -11.00 -9.71
CA VAL A 200 -1.36 -12.34 -9.23
C VAL A 200 -0.51 -12.76 -8.04
N LEU A 201 0.81 -12.65 -8.15
CA LEU A 201 1.72 -13.01 -7.05
C LEU A 201 1.40 -12.22 -5.78
N LEU A 202 1.27 -10.90 -5.90
CA LEU A 202 0.98 -10.02 -4.77
C LEU A 202 -0.40 -10.28 -4.16
N ALA A 203 -1.42 -10.48 -5.00
CA ALA A 203 -2.77 -10.77 -4.51
C ALA A 203 -2.79 -12.08 -3.72
N VAL A 204 -2.09 -13.11 -4.19
CA VAL A 204 -1.96 -14.40 -3.49
C VAL A 204 -1.23 -14.21 -2.17
N VAL A 205 -0.09 -13.52 -2.16
CA VAL A 205 0.68 -13.27 -0.93
C VAL A 205 -0.16 -12.48 0.08
N ASN A 206 -0.79 -11.38 -0.31
CA ASN A 206 -1.63 -10.57 0.57
C ASN A 206 -2.85 -11.36 1.08
N THR A 207 -3.46 -12.18 0.23
CA THR A 207 -4.59 -13.03 0.65
C THR A 207 -4.14 -14.06 1.68
N LEU A 208 -2.99 -14.71 1.47
CA LEU A 208 -2.44 -15.68 2.43
C LEU A 208 -2.07 -14.99 3.75
N LEU A 209 -1.41 -13.83 3.70
CA LEU A 209 -1.09 -13.04 4.89
C LEU A 209 -2.37 -12.65 5.65
N GLY A 210 -3.40 -12.18 4.96
CA GLY A 210 -4.69 -11.83 5.56
C GLY A 210 -5.39 -13.02 6.22
N VAL A 211 -5.37 -14.20 5.58
CA VAL A 211 -5.93 -15.43 6.17
C VAL A 211 -5.14 -15.85 7.41
N ILE A 212 -3.81 -15.84 7.35
CA ILE A 212 -2.95 -16.17 8.48
C ILE A 212 -3.16 -15.17 9.62
N ALA A 213 -3.20 -13.88 9.32
CA ALA A 213 -3.45 -12.81 10.29
C ALA A 213 -4.80 -13.00 10.99
N GLY A 214 -5.86 -13.30 10.23
CA GLY A 214 -7.19 -13.57 10.78
C GLY A 214 -7.25 -14.82 11.69
N MET A 215 -6.30 -15.74 11.57
CA MET A 215 -6.20 -16.94 12.43
C MET A 215 -5.28 -16.75 13.64
N LEU A 216 -4.22 -15.96 13.52
CA LEU A 216 -3.15 -15.85 14.52
C LEU A 216 -3.24 -14.59 15.38
N LEU A 217 -3.84 -13.51 14.88
CA LEU A 217 -3.87 -12.24 15.59
C LEU A 217 -4.83 -12.27 16.79
N PRO A 218 -4.50 -11.55 17.88
CA PRO A 218 -5.32 -11.50 19.07
C PRO A 218 -6.67 -10.82 18.81
N ALA A 219 -7.67 -11.18 19.63
CA ALA A 219 -9.00 -10.60 19.56
C ALA A 219 -9.07 -9.17 20.12
N ASP A 220 -8.06 -8.72 20.88
CA ASP A 220 -7.99 -7.35 21.39
C ASP A 220 -7.88 -6.35 20.21
N PRO A 221 -8.87 -5.46 20.01
CA PRO A 221 -8.91 -4.60 18.83
C PRO A 221 -7.72 -3.64 18.70
N GLY A 222 -7.22 -3.13 19.84
CA GLY A 222 -6.08 -2.21 19.86
C GLY A 222 -4.77 -2.90 19.47
N LEU A 223 -4.48 -4.05 20.06
CA LEU A 223 -3.31 -4.86 19.73
C LEU A 223 -3.39 -5.40 18.30
N ARG A 224 -4.59 -5.81 17.85
CA ARG A 224 -4.83 -6.22 16.48
C ARG A 224 -4.51 -5.10 15.49
N LEU A 225 -5.01 -3.88 15.73
CA LEU A 225 -4.69 -2.71 14.89
C LEU A 225 -3.19 -2.45 14.80
N MET A 226 -2.45 -2.58 15.91
CA MET A 226 -0.99 -2.43 15.90
C MET A 226 -0.30 -3.50 15.05
N LEU A 227 -0.71 -4.76 15.17
CA LEU A 227 -0.13 -5.86 14.41
C LEU A 227 -0.50 -5.79 12.93
N ASP A 228 -1.74 -5.44 12.60
CA ASP A 228 -2.19 -5.16 11.23
C ASP A 228 -1.38 -3.98 10.64
N SER A 229 -1.09 -2.94 11.43
CA SER A 229 -0.25 -1.84 10.99
C SER A 229 1.17 -2.30 10.63
N VAL A 230 1.74 -3.29 11.34
CA VAL A 230 3.04 -3.88 10.99
C VAL A 230 2.95 -4.64 9.67
N LEU A 231 1.90 -5.45 9.48
CA LEU A 231 1.68 -6.19 8.23
C LEU A 231 1.53 -5.24 7.05
N TYR A 232 0.71 -4.20 7.19
CA TYR A 232 0.52 -3.18 6.16
C TYR A 232 1.77 -2.36 5.88
N LEU A 233 2.63 -2.09 6.88
CA LEU A 233 3.95 -1.50 6.65
C LEU A 233 4.83 -2.38 5.77
N ILE A 234 4.83 -3.70 6.02
CA ILE A 234 5.61 -4.67 5.24
C ILE A 234 5.05 -4.76 3.81
N GLU A 235 3.74 -4.98 3.66
CA GLU A 235 3.07 -5.05 2.35
C GLU A 235 3.27 -3.76 1.55
N GLY A 236 3.07 -2.61 2.20
CA GLY A 236 3.29 -1.30 1.62
C GLY A 236 4.73 -1.11 1.17
N LEU A 237 5.71 -1.52 1.97
CA LEU A 237 7.13 -1.40 1.61
C LEU A 237 7.50 -2.30 0.42
N VAL A 238 6.96 -3.51 0.33
CA VAL A 238 7.10 -4.39 -0.83
C VAL A 238 6.48 -3.72 -2.07
N PHE A 239 5.26 -3.20 -1.95
CA PHE A 239 4.57 -2.49 -3.02
C PHE A 239 5.36 -1.28 -3.53
N VAL A 240 5.79 -0.40 -2.63
CA VAL A 240 6.60 0.78 -2.95
C VAL A 240 7.94 0.38 -3.58
N SER A 241 8.57 -0.70 -3.13
CA SER A 241 9.80 -1.23 -3.74
C SER A 241 9.59 -1.62 -5.20
N MET A 242 8.51 -2.34 -5.51
CA MET A 242 8.19 -2.69 -6.90
C MET A 242 7.92 -1.45 -7.76
N LEU A 243 7.19 -0.46 -7.25
CA LEU A 243 6.98 0.80 -7.97
C LEU A 243 8.30 1.52 -8.25
N THR A 244 9.22 1.49 -7.29
CA THR A 244 10.52 2.13 -7.42
C THR A 244 11.39 1.43 -8.45
N THR A 245 11.40 0.10 -8.46
CA THR A 245 12.08 -0.72 -9.48
C THR A 245 11.47 -0.47 -10.87
N LEU A 246 10.14 -0.46 -10.98
CA LEU A 246 9.47 -0.19 -12.25
C LEU A 246 9.78 1.21 -12.76
N TYR A 247 9.79 2.22 -11.89
CA TYR A 247 10.13 3.59 -12.27
C TYR A 247 11.59 3.70 -12.71
N GLY A 248 12.53 3.16 -11.92
CA GLY A 248 13.96 3.16 -12.27
C GLY A 248 14.22 2.48 -13.62
N HIS A 249 13.53 1.37 -13.90
CA HIS A 249 13.70 0.66 -15.16
C HIS A 249 13.01 1.35 -16.35
N LEU A 250 11.72 1.69 -16.23
CA LEU A 250 10.91 2.19 -17.34
C LEU A 250 11.13 3.67 -17.65
N ILE A 251 11.48 4.48 -16.65
CA ILE A 251 11.61 5.94 -16.78
C ILE A 251 13.08 6.36 -16.76
N GLU A 252 13.88 5.82 -15.84
CA GLU A 252 15.31 6.17 -15.75
C GLU A 252 16.23 5.24 -16.55
N GLY A 253 15.70 4.16 -17.14
CA GLY A 253 16.48 3.24 -17.97
C GLY A 253 17.48 2.37 -17.19
N ARG A 254 17.34 2.24 -15.87
CA ARG A 254 18.23 1.42 -15.03
C ARG A 254 18.10 -0.06 -15.39
N GLU A 255 19.22 -0.76 -15.41
CA GLU A 255 19.25 -2.20 -15.62
C GLU A 255 18.71 -2.95 -14.40
N LEU A 256 17.97 -4.04 -14.64
CA LEU A 256 17.52 -4.96 -13.60
C LEU A 256 18.66 -5.97 -13.35
N GLY A 257 19.52 -5.66 -12.38
CA GLY A 257 20.56 -6.58 -11.89
C GLY A 257 19.99 -7.76 -11.11
#